data_AF-A0A8T5PUL0-F1
#
_entry.id   AF-A0A8T5PUL0-F1
#
_cell.length_a   1.000
_cell.length_b   1.000
_cell.length_c   1.000
_cell.angle_alpha   90.00
_cell.angle_beta   90.00
_cell.angle_gamma   90.00
#
_symmetry.space_group_name_H-M   'P 1'
#
loop_
_entity.id
_entity.type
_entity.pdbx_description
1 polymer ?
#
loop_
_entity_poly.entity_id
_entity_poly.type
_entity_poly.pdbx_seq_one_letter_code
_entity_poly.pdbx_strand_id
1 'polypeptide(L)'
;WSFKKYRVPELIQILKRQQLERLRSSLDTQTNKVRFACEDKCVILDFDVAANFRFRCPECGLIMEQKENCASDIKALKQQITRLEKEIR
;
A
#
# COMPACT_ATOMS: atom_id res chain seq x y z
N TRP A 1 -25.88 27.85 -6.49
CA TRP A 1 -25.27 26.74 -5.72
C TRP A 1 -25.42 27.04 -4.23
N SER A 2 -26.07 26.17 -3.44
CA SER A 2 -26.31 26.39 -2.00
C SER A 2 -25.50 25.41 -1.15
N PHE A 3 -24.56 25.89 -0.34
CA PHE A 3 -23.76 25.06 0.58
C PHE A 3 -24.55 24.71 1.84
N LYS A 4 -24.99 23.45 1.97
CA LYS A 4 -25.78 22.96 3.11
C LYS A 4 -24.86 22.56 4.27
N LYS A 5 -24.64 23.49 5.21
CA LYS A 5 -23.73 23.34 6.36
C LYS A 5 -24.08 22.20 7.32
N TYR A 6 -25.34 21.79 7.40
CA TYR A 6 -25.78 20.79 8.39
C TYR A 6 -25.22 19.37 8.14
N ARG A 7 -24.84 19.04 6.90
CA ARG A 7 -24.31 17.71 6.54
C ARG A 7 -22.80 17.58 6.67
N VAL A 8 -22.10 18.68 6.96
CA VAL A 8 -20.64 18.71 7.07
C VAL A 8 -20.11 17.65 8.06
N PRO A 9 -20.67 17.45 9.28
CA PRO A 9 -20.16 16.41 10.18
C PRO A 9 -20.37 14.97 9.65
N GLU A 10 -21.51 14.67 9.02
CA GLU A 10 -21.75 13.37 8.38
C GLU A 10 -20.75 13.11 7.24
N LEU A 11 -20.52 14.11 6.39
CA LEU A 11 -19.57 14.05 5.28
C LEU A 11 -18.13 13.80 5.76
N ILE A 12 -17.73 14.43 6.86
CA ILE A 12 -16.40 14.19 7.46
C ILE A 12 -16.26 12.73 7.91
N GLN A 13 -17.29 12.16 8.55
CA GLN A 13 -17.24 10.74 8.95
C GLN A 13 -17.17 9.80 7.75
N ILE A 14 -17.92 10.08 6.68
CA ILE A 14 -17.88 9.27 5.45
C ILE A 14 -16.49 9.32 4.82
N LEU A 15 -15.89 10.50 4.71
CA LEU A 15 -14.55 10.68 4.15
C LEU A 15 -13.49 9.92 4.96
N LYS A 16 -13.55 10.03 6.29
CA LYS A 16 -12.64 9.30 7.19
C LYS A 16 -12.77 7.77 7.01
N ARG A 17 -13.99 7.25 6.91
CA ARG A 17 -14.24 5.81 6.64
C ARG A 17 -13.69 5.37 5.29
N GLN A 18 -13.89 6.17 4.24
CA GLN A 18 -13.33 5.89 2.92
C GLN A 18 -11.81 5.89 2.91
N GLN A 19 -11.16 6.80 3.64
CA GLN A 19 -9.71 6.80 3.80
C GLN A 19 -9.24 5.52 4.51
N LEU A 20 -9.96 5.09 5.55
CA LEU A 20 -9.66 3.87 6.31
C LEU A 20 -9.72 2.62 5.41
N GLU A 21 -10.76 2.49 4.61
CA GLU A 21 -10.92 1.38 3.66
C GLU A 21 -9.81 1.37 2.60
N ARG A 22 -9.41 2.54 2.08
CA ARG A 22 -8.27 2.64 1.14
C ARG A 22 -6.94 2.22 1.77
N LEU A 23 -6.70 2.60 3.03
CA LEU A 23 -5.50 2.21 3.76
C LEU A 23 -5.47 0.71 4.05
N ARG A 24 -6.61 0.12 4.44
CA ARG A 24 -6.75 -1.32 4.64
C ARG A 24 -6.52 -2.10 3.35
N SER A 25 -7.15 -1.69 2.25
CA SER A 25 -6.94 -2.30 0.93
C SER A 25 -5.47 -2.21 0.51
N SER A 26 -4.84 -1.04 0.67
CA SER A 26 -3.40 -0.88 0.37
C SER A 26 -2.54 -1.80 1.22
N LEU A 27 -2.86 -1.94 2.51
CA LEU A 27 -2.13 -2.81 3.43
C LEU A 27 -2.26 -4.29 3.06
N ASP A 28 -3.47 -4.75 2.72
CA ASP A 28 -3.70 -6.12 2.27
C ASP A 28 -2.89 -6.43 1.01
N THR A 29 -2.93 -5.50 0.06
CA THR A 29 -2.16 -5.60 -1.20
C THR A 29 -0.66 -5.65 -0.94
N GLN A 30 -0.13 -4.90 0.03
CA GLN A 30 1.29 -4.89 0.36
C GLN A 30 1.73 -6.10 1.19
N THR A 31 0.83 -6.65 2.01
CA THR A 31 1.15 -7.79 2.89
C THR A 31 1.16 -9.09 2.09
N ASN A 32 0.23 -9.24 1.14
CA ASN A 32 0.09 -10.45 0.34
C ASN A 32 1.01 -10.49 -0.89
N LYS A 33 1.53 -9.34 -1.34
CA LYS A 33 2.41 -9.29 -2.50
C LYS A 33 3.87 -9.41 -2.12
N VAL A 34 4.54 -10.37 -2.73
CA VAL A 34 5.99 -10.50 -2.70
C VAL A 34 6.58 -9.55 -3.74
N ARG A 35 7.55 -8.72 -3.33
CA ARG A 35 8.28 -7.82 -4.22
C ARG A 35 9.68 -8.36 -4.48
N PHE A 36 10.14 -8.18 -5.71
CA PHE A 36 11.49 -8.50 -6.14
C PHE A 36 12.22 -7.21 -6.45
N ALA A 37 13.43 -7.07 -5.93
CA ALA A 37 14.29 -5.94 -6.21
C ALA A 37 15.49 -6.42 -7.01
N CYS A 38 15.88 -5.63 -8.00
CA CYS A 38 17.17 -5.82 -8.65
C CYS A 38 18.29 -5.41 -7.69
N GLU A 39 19.41 -6.14 -7.70
CA GLU A 39 20.60 -5.85 -6.87
C GLU A 39 21.15 -4.43 -7.13
N ASP A 40 21.22 -4.04 -8.40
CA ASP A 40 21.58 -2.67 -8.86
C ASP A 40 20.49 -1.61 -8.63
N LYS A 41 19.40 -1.95 -7.93
CA LYS A 41 18.28 -1.04 -7.62
C LYS A 41 17.62 -0.39 -8.84
N CYS A 42 17.74 -1.00 -10.01
CA CYS A 42 17.13 -0.48 -11.25
C CYS A 42 15.61 -0.39 -11.12
N VAL A 43 14.98 -1.50 -10.72
CA VAL A 43 13.53 -1.63 -10.61
C VAL A 43 13.12 -2.52 -9.44
N ILE A 44 11.93 -2.25 -8.91
CA ILE A 44 11.24 -3.11 -7.95
C ILE A 44 9.95 -3.56 -8.63
N LEU A 45 9.77 -4.87 -8.74
CA LEU A 45 8.64 -5.49 -9.44
C LEU A 45 7.87 -6.40 -8.49
N ASP A 46 6.56 -6.52 -8.72
CA ASP A 46 5.73 -7.53 -8.03
C ASP A 46 6.02 -8.94 -8.59
N PHE A 47 5.71 -9.98 -7.82
CA PHE A 47 5.92 -11.40 -8.22
C PHE A 47 5.36 -11.72 -9.61
N ASP A 48 4.14 -11.30 -9.95
CA ASP A 48 3.54 -11.59 -11.26
C ASP A 48 4.38 -11.03 -12.42
N VAL A 49 4.88 -9.80 -12.26
CA VAL A 49 5.70 -9.14 -13.27
C VAL A 49 7.09 -9.79 -13.33
N ALA A 50 7.70 -10.06 -12.17
CA ALA A 50 8.97 -10.76 -12.10
C ALA A 50 8.88 -12.17 -12.71
N ALA A 51 7.81 -12.92 -12.47
CA ALA A 51 7.57 -14.24 -13.04
C ALA A 51 7.46 -14.18 -14.57
N ASN A 52 6.78 -13.17 -15.12
CA ASN A 52 6.71 -12.94 -16.57
C ASN A 52 8.11 -12.70 -17.17
N PHE A 53 9.00 -12.01 -16.46
CA PHE A 53 10.40 -11.81 -16.87
C PHE A 53 11.37 -12.88 -16.36
N ARG A 54 10.87 -14.01 -15.82
CA ARG A 54 11.68 -15.11 -15.24
C ARG A 54 12.69 -14.63 -14.18
N PHE A 55 12.27 -13.68 -13.34
CA PHE A 55 13.06 -13.04 -12.30
C PHE A 55 14.33 -12.37 -12.82
N ARG A 56 14.35 -11.95 -14.09
CA ARG A 56 15.42 -11.11 -14.65
C ARG A 56 14.95 -9.67 -14.80
N CYS A 57 15.82 -8.76 -14.42
CA CYS A 57 15.60 -7.34 -14.58
C CYS A 57 15.55 -7.00 -16.09
N PRO A 58 14.51 -6.30 -16.58
CA PRO A 58 14.42 -5.93 -18.00
C PRO A 58 15.44 -4.86 -18.42
N GLU A 59 16.04 -4.13 -17.48
CA GLU A 59 17.00 -3.05 -17.75
C GLU A 59 18.44 -3.55 -17.80
N CYS A 60 18.86 -4.38 -16.83
CA CYS A 60 20.25 -4.83 -16.71
C CYS A 60 20.45 -6.33 -16.93
N GLY A 61 19.38 -7.12 -16.99
CA GLY A 61 19.45 -8.57 -17.19
C GLY A 61 19.88 -9.40 -15.97
N LEU A 62 20.18 -8.75 -14.83
CA LEU A 62 20.54 -9.43 -13.59
C LEU A 62 19.36 -10.16 -12.95
N ILE A 63 19.68 -11.14 -12.11
CA ILE A 63 18.71 -11.88 -11.33
C ILE A 63 18.15 -10.95 -10.25
N MET A 64 16.83 -10.92 -10.13
CA MET A 64 16.14 -10.17 -9.09
C MET A 64 16.01 -11.04 -7.85
N GLU A 65 16.25 -10.43 -6.68
CA GLU A 65 16.12 -11.09 -5.40
C GLU A 65 14.79 -10.73 -4.75
N GLN A 66 14.25 -11.65 -3.96
CA GLN A 66 13.05 -11.38 -3.16
C GLN A 66 13.40 -10.34 -2.11
N LYS A 67 12.79 -9.16 -2.20
CA LYS A 67 12.86 -8.18 -1.13
C LYS A 67 11.90 -8.64 -0.05
N GLU A 68 12.42 -9.01 1.12
CA GLU A 68 11.59 -9.21 2.28
C GLU A 68 10.74 -7.95 2.49
N ASN A 69 9.43 -8.12 2.54
CA ASN A 69 8.53 -7.02 2.84
C ASN A 69 8.97 -6.46 4.19
N CYS A 70 9.51 -5.23 4.19
CA CYS A 70 10.03 -4.61 5.41
C CYS A 70 8.92 -4.63 6.45
N ALA A 71 9.02 -5.53 7.44
CA ALA A 71 8.00 -5.70 8.47
C ALA A 71 7.73 -4.38 9.23
N SER A 72 8.70 -3.47 9.21
CA SER A 72 8.60 -2.09 9.68
C SER A 72 7.52 -1.26 8.95
N ASP A 73 7.42 -1.38 7.63
CA ASP A 73 6.49 -0.58 6.82
C ASP A 73 5.04 -1.05 7.04
N ILE A 74 4.84 -2.38 7.10
CA ILE A 74 3.54 -2.97 7.44
C ILE A 74 3.13 -2.56 8.86
N LYS A 75 4.07 -2.55 9.81
CA LYS A 75 3.81 -2.13 11.20
C LYS A 75 3.43 -0.65 11.27
N ALA A 76 4.10 0.22 10.52
CA ALA A 76 3.78 1.64 10.45
C ALA A 76 2.38 1.88 9.86
N LEU A 77 2.03 1.18 8.77
CA LEU A 77 0.70 1.25 8.17
C LEU A 77 -0.40 0.72 9.11
N LYS A 78 -0.17 -0.40 9.81
CA LYS A 78 -1.10 -0.91 10.85
C LYS A 78 -1.27 0.10 11.99
N GLN A 79 -0.20 0.77 12.42
CA GLN A 79 -0.27 1.83 13.42
C GLN A 79 -1.09 3.03 12.94
N GLN A 80 -0.96 3.44 11.68
CA GLN A 80 -1.79 4.52 11.13
C GLN A 80 -3.27 4.14 11.07
N ILE A 81 -3.59 2.92 10.63
CA ILE A 81 -4.96 2.40 10.59
C ILE A 81 -5.59 2.42 11.99
N THR A 82 -4.90 1.87 12.98
CA THR A 82 -5.40 1.84 14.37
C THR A 82 -5.56 3.23 14.99
N ARG A 83 -4.74 4.21 14.61
CA ARG A 83 -4.93 5.62 15.01
C ARG A 83 -6.19 6.21 14.39
N LEU A 84 -6.37 6.04 13.07
CA LEU A 84 -7.56 6.54 12.36
C LEU A 84 -8.85 5.87 12.84
N GLU A 85 -8.83 4.59 13.19
CA GLU A 85 -9.96 3.89 13.80
C GLU A 85 -10.36 4.48 15.15
N LYS A 86 -9.37 4.85 15.98
CA LYS A 86 -9.63 5.50 17.27
C LYS A 86 -10.20 6.92 17.13
N GLU A 87 -9.86 7.64 16.07
CA GLU A 87 -10.40 8.99 15.80
C GLU A 87 -11.81 9.00 15.21
N ILE A 88 -12.29 7.86 14.70
CA ILE A 88 -13.63 7.70 14.13
C ILE A 88 -14.62 7.20 15.20
N ARG A 89 -14.12 6.54 16.25
CA ARG A 89 -14.91 6.03 17.37
C ARG A 89 -15.19 7.13 18.39
#